data_AF-A0A183HLD2-F1
#
_entry.id   AF-A0A183HLD2-F1
#
_cell.length_a   1.000
_cell.length_b   1.000
_cell.length_c   1.000
_cell.angle_alpha   90.00
_cell.angle_beta   90.00
_cell.angle_gamma   90.00
#
_symmetry.space_group_name_H-M   'P 1'
#
loop_
_entity.id
_entity.type
_entity.pdbx_description
1 polymer ?
#
loop_
_entity_poly.entity_id
_entity_poly.type
_entity_poly.pdbx_seq_one_letter_code
_entity_poly.pdbx_strand_id
1 'polypeptide(L)'
;TSKICIFQVFFNYFVQFLLVYVCFISQLIFKVSAYSQTLWGEVQKEETTLNGFAEATYTACAAIAIMLMNILSIDWDKWGEIALVLISSVDCGLLLIFSQAQTINVMYICYICYRMLYQVMITIAQYAVNLFCQIKLNVLGLKLLIFHDSTK
;
A
#
# COMPACT_ATOMS: atom_id res chain seq x y z
N THR A 1 20.26 18.50 -22.78
CA THR A 1 20.95 17.71 -21.73
C THR A 1 20.49 18.05 -20.32
N SER A 2 20.40 19.33 -19.91
CA SER A 2 20.01 19.72 -18.53
C SER A 2 18.57 19.29 -18.11
N LYS A 3 17.55 19.51 -18.95
CA LYS A 3 16.16 19.12 -18.64
C LYS A 3 15.94 17.62 -18.43
N ILE A 4 16.63 16.79 -19.21
CA ILE A 4 16.59 15.32 -19.10
C ILE A 4 17.25 14.88 -17.78
N CYS A 5 18.33 15.55 -17.37
CA CYS A 5 19.01 15.27 -16.10
C CYS A 5 18.11 15.59 -14.90
N ILE A 6 17.46 16.76 -14.89
CA ILE A 6 16.52 17.16 -13.83
C ILE A 6 15.35 16.17 -13.72
N PHE A 7 14.78 15.76 -14.85
CA PHE A 7 13.69 14.78 -14.88
C PHE A 7 14.11 13.41 -14.30
N GLN A 8 15.31 12.92 -14.66
CA GLN A 8 15.85 11.66 -14.13
C GLN A 8 16.08 11.72 -12.62
N VAL A 9 16.52 12.87 -12.12
CA VAL A 9 16.78 13.11 -10.68
C VAL A 9 15.46 13.11 -9.91
N PHE A 10 14.46 13.87 -10.38
CA PHE A 10 13.13 13.91 -9.77
C PHE A 10 12.50 12.51 -9.69
N PHE A 11 12.58 11.75 -10.79
CA PHE A 11 12.08 10.38 -10.87
C PHE A 11 12.72 9.46 -9.81
N ASN A 12 14.05 9.54 -9.63
CA ASN A 12 14.74 8.70 -8.64
C ASN A 12 14.31 9.05 -7.22
N TYR A 13 14.17 10.35 -6.90
CA TYR A 13 13.70 10.79 -5.58
C TYR A 13 12.27 10.33 -5.31
N PHE A 14 11.38 10.42 -6.29
CA PHE A 14 9.99 10.01 -6.15
C PHE A 14 9.85 8.51 -5.84
N VAL A 15 10.56 7.66 -6.59
CA VAL A 15 10.55 6.20 -6.34
C VAL A 15 11.14 5.88 -4.96
N GLN A 16 12.24 6.55 -4.58
CA GLN A 16 12.82 6.37 -3.25
C GLN A 16 11.85 6.78 -2.13
N PHE A 17 11.14 7.90 -2.31
CA PHE A 17 10.12 8.35 -1.37
C PHE A 17 9.01 7.31 -1.18
N LEU A 18 8.47 6.77 -2.28
CA LEU A 18 7.45 5.72 -2.22
C LEU A 18 7.96 4.43 -1.54
N LEU A 19 9.22 4.03 -1.79
CA LEU A 19 9.81 2.87 -1.15
C LEU A 19 9.98 3.08 0.36
N VAL A 20 10.47 4.25 0.78
CA VAL A 20 10.59 4.59 2.21
C VAL A 20 9.21 4.62 2.87
N TYR A 21 8.21 5.18 2.20
CA TYR A 21 6.81 5.18 2.65
C TYR A 21 6.29 3.76 2.85
N VAL A 22 6.41 2.88 1.84
CA VAL A 22 5.98 1.48 1.92
C VAL A 22 6.69 0.74 3.06
N CYS A 23 8.00 0.94 3.22
CA CYS A 23 8.76 0.38 4.32
C CYS A 23 8.19 0.82 5.67
N PHE A 24 7.97 2.12 5.86
CA PHE A 24 7.45 2.66 7.12
C PHE A 24 6.06 2.09 7.46
N ILE A 25 5.15 2.08 6.50
CA ILE A 25 3.81 1.52 6.68
C ILE A 25 3.88 0.03 7.02
N SER A 26 4.72 -0.75 6.33
CA SER A 26 4.88 -2.19 6.60
C SER A 26 5.37 -2.48 8.03
N GLN A 27 6.18 -1.59 8.61
CA GLN A 27 6.63 -1.70 9.99
C GLN A 27 5.57 -1.27 10.99
N LEU A 28 4.73 -0.30 10.63
CA LEU A 28 3.62 0.15 11.46
C LEU A 28 2.53 -0.93 11.55
N ILE A 29 2.12 -1.50 10.42
CA ILE A 29 1.11 -2.56 10.38
C ILE A 29 1.53 -3.79 11.19
N PHE A 30 2.81 -4.17 11.11
CA PHE A 30 3.33 -5.31 11.88
C PHE A 30 3.16 -5.09 13.39
N LYS A 31 3.52 -3.89 13.89
CA LYS A 31 3.38 -3.53 15.31
C LYS A 31 1.93 -3.47 15.74
N VAL A 32 1.06 -2.82 14.96
CA VAL A 32 -0.38 -2.72 15.26
C VAL A 32 -1.00 -4.11 15.33
N SER A 33 -0.60 -5.02 14.44
CA SER A 33 -1.15 -6.36 14.38
C SER A 33 -0.71 -7.23 15.56
N ALA A 34 0.57 -7.17 15.92
CA ALA A 34 1.07 -7.83 17.11
C ALA A 34 0.36 -7.32 18.38
N TYR A 35 0.21 -5.99 18.50
CA TYR A 35 -0.51 -5.37 19.61
C TYR A 35 -1.98 -5.79 19.66
N SER A 36 -2.66 -5.84 18.51
CA SER A 36 -4.07 -6.24 18.41
C SER A 36 -4.28 -7.66 18.94
N GLN A 37 -3.40 -8.60 18.59
CA GLN A 37 -3.48 -9.99 19.08
C GLN A 37 -3.34 -10.07 20.59
N THR A 38 -2.42 -9.31 21.19
CA THR A 38 -2.29 -9.22 22.65
C THR A 38 -3.53 -8.60 23.29
N LEU A 39 -4.02 -7.48 22.76
CA LEU A 39 -5.18 -6.77 23.28
C LEU A 39 -6.46 -7.62 23.22
N TRP A 40 -6.67 -8.37 22.14
CA TRP A 40 -7.79 -9.30 22.03
C TRP A 40 -7.75 -10.36 23.12
N GLY A 41 -6.56 -10.87 23.47
CA GLY A 41 -6.40 -11.82 24.58
C GLY A 41 -6.77 -11.26 25.95
N GLU A 42 -6.62 -9.95 26.17
CA GLU A 42 -6.99 -9.29 27.43
C GLU A 42 -8.48 -8.95 27.50
N VAL A 43 -9.07 -8.54 26.37
CA VAL A 43 -10.48 -8.08 26.30
C VAL A 43 -11.45 -9.25 26.15
N GLN A 44 -10.99 -10.37 25.61
CA GLN A 44 -11.82 -11.53 25.34
C GLN A 44 -12.15 -12.32 26.62
N LYS A 45 -13.44 -12.43 26.91
CA LYS A 45 -13.97 -13.17 28.08
C LYS A 45 -14.51 -14.56 27.74
N GLU A 46 -14.67 -14.86 26.44
CA GLU A 46 -15.23 -16.12 25.93
C GLU A 46 -14.12 -17.05 25.42
N GLU A 47 -14.27 -18.37 25.60
CA GLU A 47 -13.28 -19.36 25.16
C GLU A 47 -13.10 -19.42 23.63
N THR A 48 -14.11 -19.03 22.85
CA THR A 48 -14.09 -19.11 21.39
C THR A 48 -13.41 -17.89 20.75
N THR A 49 -12.14 -18.04 20.37
CA THR A 49 -11.36 -16.99 19.70
C THR A 49 -11.64 -16.95 18.19
N LEU A 50 -11.93 -15.75 17.66
CA LEU A 50 -12.20 -15.54 16.23
C LEU A 50 -11.02 -14.86 15.51
N ASN A 51 -9.84 -14.83 16.12
CA ASN A 51 -8.66 -14.15 15.58
C ASN A 51 -8.26 -14.70 14.20
N GLY A 52 -8.23 -16.03 14.04
CA GLY A 52 -7.92 -16.66 12.76
C GLY A 52 -8.97 -16.37 11.68
N PHE A 53 -10.25 -16.27 12.08
CA PHE A 53 -11.33 -15.89 11.17
C PHE A 53 -11.19 -14.42 10.72
N ALA A 54 -10.86 -13.52 11.65
CA ALA A 54 -10.59 -12.12 11.31
C ALA A 54 -9.40 -12.00 10.34
N GLU A 55 -8.34 -12.79 10.54
CA GLU A 55 -7.17 -12.81 9.64
C GLU A 55 -7.51 -13.28 8.22
N ALA A 56 -8.27 -14.38 8.11
CA ALA A 56 -8.72 -14.90 6.82
C ALA A 56 -9.66 -13.91 6.12
N THR A 57 -10.54 -13.26 6.88
CA THR A 57 -11.54 -12.33 6.36
C THR A 57 -10.88 -11.12 5.70
N TYR A 58 -9.95 -10.42 6.38
CA TYR A 58 -9.31 -9.27 5.73
C TYR A 58 -8.49 -9.69 4.51
N THR A 59 -7.89 -10.89 4.52
CA THR A 59 -7.09 -11.38 3.40
C THR A 59 -7.95 -11.60 2.17
N ALA A 60 -9.10 -12.26 2.34
CA ALA A 60 -10.08 -12.48 1.27
C ALA A 60 -10.64 -11.16 0.75
N CYS A 61 -11.03 -10.27 1.67
CA CYS A 61 -11.48 -8.92 1.38
C CYS A 61 -10.45 -8.11 0.56
N ALA A 62 -9.18 -8.13 0.98
CA ALA A 62 -8.09 -7.45 0.28
C ALA A 62 -7.89 -8.01 -1.12
N ALA A 63 -7.89 -9.34 -1.27
CA ALA A 63 -7.74 -9.98 -2.57
C ALA A 63 -8.86 -9.57 -3.54
N ILE A 64 -10.11 -9.54 -3.07
CA ILE A 64 -11.26 -9.07 -3.87
C ILE A 64 -11.08 -7.60 -4.26
N ALA A 65 -10.69 -6.73 -3.33
CA ALA A 65 -10.47 -5.32 -3.61
C ALA A 65 -9.38 -5.10 -4.66
N ILE A 66 -8.24 -5.81 -4.55
CA ILE A 66 -7.14 -5.75 -5.51
C ILE A 66 -7.57 -6.26 -6.89
N MET A 67 -8.33 -7.37 -6.94
CA MET A 67 -8.89 -7.87 -8.19
C MET A 67 -9.81 -6.85 -8.86
N LEU A 68 -10.70 -6.20 -8.10
CA LEU A 68 -11.58 -5.15 -8.61
C LEU A 68 -10.79 -3.95 -9.15
N MET A 69 -9.76 -3.51 -8.44
CA MET A 69 -8.88 -2.43 -8.91
C MET A 69 -8.23 -2.76 -10.26
N ASN A 70 -7.86 -4.02 -10.47
CA ASN A 70 -7.26 -4.47 -11.72
C ASN A 70 -8.30 -4.51 -12.86
N ILE A 71 -9.55 -4.88 -12.58
CA ILE A 71 -10.63 -4.95 -13.58
C ILE A 71 -11.10 -3.54 -13.98
N LEU A 72 -11.16 -2.59 -13.04
CA LEU A 72 -11.74 -1.26 -13.26
C LEU A 72 -10.86 -0.29 -14.08
N SER A 73 -9.69 -0.73 -14.58
CA SER A 73 -8.79 0.06 -15.44
C SER A 73 -8.64 1.52 -14.99
N ILE A 74 -8.35 1.73 -13.70
CA ILE A 74 -8.21 3.08 -13.12
C ILE A 74 -6.83 3.66 -13.50
N ASP A 75 -6.80 4.93 -13.91
CA ASP A 75 -5.57 5.67 -14.16
C ASP A 75 -4.85 6.04 -12.86
N TRP A 76 -4.10 5.09 -12.32
CA TRP A 76 -3.35 5.26 -11.06
C TRP A 76 -2.21 6.28 -11.15
N ASP A 77 -1.78 6.67 -12.35
CA ASP A 77 -0.81 7.76 -12.55
C ASP A 77 -1.36 9.12 -12.07
N LYS A 78 -2.65 9.37 -12.31
CA LYS A 78 -3.31 10.62 -11.93
C LYS A 78 -3.92 10.56 -10.53
N TRP A 79 -4.54 9.43 -10.19
CA TRP A 79 -5.32 9.29 -8.96
C TRP A 79 -4.56 8.64 -7.81
N GLY A 80 -3.40 8.04 -8.07
CA GLY A 80 -2.64 7.27 -7.08
C GLY A 80 -2.26 8.10 -5.85
N GLU A 81 -1.71 9.29 -6.04
CA GLU A 81 -1.30 10.17 -4.91
C GLU A 81 -2.49 10.55 -4.03
N ILE A 82 -3.60 10.96 -4.64
CA ILE A 82 -4.82 11.34 -3.92
C ILE A 82 -5.40 10.12 -3.19
N ALA A 83 -5.43 8.95 -3.85
CA ALA A 83 -5.90 7.71 -3.24
C ALA A 83 -5.05 7.32 -2.02
N LEU A 84 -3.72 7.43 -2.10
CA LEU A 84 -2.82 7.15 -0.98
C LEU A 84 -3.09 8.08 0.22
N VAL A 85 -3.29 9.38 -0.01
CA VAL A 85 -3.60 10.35 1.05
C VAL A 85 -4.97 10.08 1.69
N LEU A 86 -5.98 9.79 0.86
CA LEU A 86 -7.33 9.49 1.35
C LEU A 86 -7.36 8.20 2.16
N ILE A 87 -6.77 7.12 1.65
CA ILE A 87 -6.71 5.83 2.36
C ILE A 87 -5.94 5.99 3.67
N SER A 88 -4.79 6.68 3.67
CA SER A 88 -4.02 6.93 4.90
C SER A 88 -4.83 7.73 5.94
N SER A 89 -5.66 8.67 5.50
CA SER A 89 -6.54 9.46 6.38
C SER A 89 -7.64 8.59 6.99
N VAL A 90 -8.22 7.69 6.19
CA VAL A 90 -9.21 6.70 6.67
C VAL A 90 -8.57 5.72 7.66
N ASP A 91 -7.36 5.22 7.37
CA ASP A 91 -6.61 4.35 8.28
C ASP A 91 -6.31 5.04 9.61
N CYS A 92 -5.95 6.33 9.59
CA CYS A 92 -5.80 7.12 10.82
C CYS A 92 -7.11 7.17 11.63
N GLY A 93 -8.24 7.44 10.98
CA GLY A 93 -9.56 7.43 11.62
C GLY A 93 -9.93 6.06 12.22
N LEU A 94 -9.67 4.98 11.48
CA LEU A 94 -9.91 3.61 11.96
C LEU A 94 -9.06 3.27 13.18
N LEU A 95 -7.78 3.68 13.19
CA LEU A 95 -6.88 3.46 14.34
C LEU A 95 -7.32 4.26 15.58
N LEU A 96 -7.85 5.47 15.40
CA LEU A 96 -8.41 6.27 16.50
C LEU A 96 -9.65 5.60 17.11
N ILE A 97 -10.53 5.06 16.27
CA ILE A 97 -11.70 4.30 16.74
C ILE A 97 -11.24 3.00 17.42
N PHE A 98 -10.27 2.30 16.83
CA PHE A 98 -9.70 1.08 17.39
C PHE A 98 -9.12 1.31 18.80
N SER A 99 -8.45 2.45 19.02
CA SER A 99 -7.87 2.77 20.34
C SER A 99 -8.91 3.06 21.42
N GLN A 100 -10.14 3.44 21.04
CA GLN A 100 -11.23 3.74 21.98
C GLN A 100 -12.18 2.56 22.17
N ALA A 101 -12.06 1.52 21.35
CA ALA A 101 -12.95 0.38 21.39
C ALA A 101 -12.84 -0.37 22.72
N GLN A 102 -13.99 -0.70 23.32
CA GLN A 102 -14.11 -1.50 24.55
C GLN A 102 -14.70 -2.89 24.29
N THR A 103 -15.16 -3.13 23.06
CA THR A 103 -15.84 -4.37 22.65
C THR A 103 -15.04 -5.07 21.57
N ILE A 104 -14.88 -6.39 21.68
CA ILE A 104 -14.10 -7.21 20.76
C ILE A 104 -14.62 -7.14 19.30
N ASN A 105 -15.94 -7.07 19.12
CA ASN A 105 -16.56 -7.00 17.79
C ASN A 105 -16.13 -5.75 17.01
N VAL A 106 -16.12 -4.58 17.66
CA VAL A 106 -15.69 -3.32 17.04
C VAL A 106 -14.19 -3.38 16.73
N MET A 107 -13.38 -3.95 17.63
CA MET A 107 -11.94 -4.13 17.38
C MET A 107 -11.69 -5.00 16.15
N TYR A 108 -12.41 -6.12 15.99
CA TYR A 108 -12.27 -6.97 14.80
C TYR A 108 -12.65 -6.25 13.51
N ILE A 109 -13.77 -5.51 13.49
CA ILE A 109 -14.21 -4.80 12.29
C ILE A 109 -13.17 -3.73 11.89
N CYS A 110 -12.75 -2.89 12.85
CA CYS A 110 -11.73 -1.87 12.59
C CYS A 110 -10.40 -2.49 12.12
N TYR A 111 -9.98 -3.60 12.72
CA TYR A 111 -8.78 -4.32 12.32
C TYR A 111 -8.87 -4.86 10.89
N ILE A 112 -10.00 -5.50 10.53
CA ILE A 112 -10.22 -6.05 9.19
C ILE A 112 -10.17 -4.94 8.15
N CYS A 113 -10.87 -3.82 8.40
CA CYS A 113 -10.87 -2.68 7.49
C CYS A 113 -9.47 -2.08 7.31
N TYR A 114 -8.76 -1.82 8.41
CA TYR A 114 -7.40 -1.28 8.39
C TYR A 114 -6.42 -2.20 7.63
N ARG A 115 -6.47 -3.52 7.88
CA ARG A 115 -5.62 -4.51 7.18
C ARG A 115 -5.95 -4.60 5.69
N MET A 116 -7.22 -4.51 5.33
CA MET A 116 -7.67 -4.54 3.93
C MET A 116 -7.20 -3.28 3.18
N LEU A 117 -7.40 -2.11 3.76
CA LEU A 117 -6.99 -0.81 3.19
C LEU A 117 -5.47 -0.73 3.01
N TYR A 118 -4.70 -1.23 3.98
CA TYR A 118 -3.25 -1.36 3.86
C TYR A 118 -2.83 -2.15 2.61
N GLN A 119 -3.45 -3.30 2.33
CA GLN A 119 -3.09 -4.12 1.16
C GLN A 119 -3.39 -3.41 -0.16
N VAL A 120 -4.51 -2.69 -0.21
CA VAL A 120 -4.87 -1.82 -1.34
C VAL A 120 -3.82 -0.72 -1.53
N MET A 121 -3.45 -0.05 -0.45
CA MET A 121 -2.45 1.03 -0.46
C MET A 121 -1.08 0.57 -0.97
N ILE A 122 -0.62 -0.59 -0.52
CA ILE A 122 0.62 -1.22 -1.00
C ILE A 122 0.53 -1.52 -2.51
N THR A 123 -0.60 -2.04 -2.97
CA THR A 123 -0.81 -2.36 -4.38
C THR A 123 -0.73 -1.11 -5.26
N ILE A 124 -1.34 0.00 -4.83
CA ILE A 124 -1.27 1.30 -5.53
C ILE A 124 0.18 1.80 -5.58
N ALA A 125 0.89 1.78 -4.44
CA ALA A 125 2.27 2.23 -4.38
C ALA A 125 3.20 1.37 -5.28
N GLN A 126 3.01 0.05 -5.30
CA GLN A 126 3.73 -0.86 -6.18
C GLN A 126 3.44 -0.62 -7.66
N TYR A 127 2.17 -0.35 -8.01
CA TYR A 127 1.80 0.01 -9.38
C TYR A 127 2.55 1.26 -9.84
N ALA A 128 2.60 2.31 -9.02
CA ALA A 128 3.35 3.53 -9.32
C ALA A 128 4.83 3.22 -9.54
N VAL A 129 5.49 2.54 -8.61
CA VAL A 129 6.92 2.16 -8.72
C VAL A 129 7.19 1.37 -10.01
N ASN A 130 6.32 0.41 -10.35
CA ASN A 130 6.44 -0.39 -11.56
C ASN A 130 6.29 0.44 -12.84
N LEU A 131 5.27 1.31 -12.91
CA LEU A 131 5.06 2.22 -14.03
C LEU A 131 6.29 3.10 -14.26
N PHE A 132 6.81 3.70 -13.18
CA PHE A 132 8.02 4.49 -13.23
C PHE A 132 9.18 3.65 -13.77
N CYS A 133 9.46 2.48 -13.18
CA CYS A 133 10.56 1.61 -13.60
C CYS A 133 10.51 1.29 -15.12
N GLN A 134 9.33 0.99 -15.64
CA GLN A 134 9.11 0.73 -17.07
C GLN A 134 9.44 1.95 -17.95
N ILE A 135 9.03 3.15 -17.56
CA ILE A 135 9.36 4.39 -18.30
C ILE A 135 10.88 4.58 -18.36
N LYS A 136 11.59 4.36 -17.26
CA LYS A 136 13.05 4.50 -17.20
C LYS A 136 13.76 3.47 -18.09
N LEU A 137 13.28 2.22 -18.10
CA LEU A 137 13.80 1.16 -18.99
C LEU A 137 13.57 1.49 -20.46
N ASN A 138 12.38 1.96 -20.84
CA ASN A 138 12.07 2.34 -22.22
C ASN A 138 12.96 3.50 -22.72
N VAL A 139 13.17 4.52 -21.90
CA VAL A 139 14.07 5.65 -22.24
C VAL A 139 15.52 5.18 -22.38
N LEU A 140 15.98 4.27 -21.52
CA LEU A 140 17.32 3.70 -21.61
C LEU A 140 17.48 2.84 -22.87
N GLY A 141 16.49 2.00 -23.18
CA GLY A 141 16.47 1.16 -24.39
C GLY A 141 16.53 1.99 -25.66
N LEU A 142 15.76 3.09 -25.74
CA LEU A 142 15.78 3.99 -26.89
C LEU A 142 17.16 4.66 -27.07
N LYS A 143 17.80 5.10 -25.98
CA LYS A 143 19.16 5.66 -26.03
C LYS A 143 20.18 4.65 -26.54
N LEU A 144 20.08 3.38 -26.11
CA LEU A 144 20.98 2.33 -26.55
C LEU A 144 20.81 2.01 -28.05
N LEU A 145 19.57 1.99 -28.55
CA LEU A 145 19.29 1.78 -29.97
C LEU A 145 19.88 2.90 -30.85
N ILE A 146 19.70 4.17 -30.45
CA ILE A 146 20.28 5.32 -31.16
C ILE A 146 21.81 5.26 -31.13
N PHE A 147 22.41 4.87 -30.01
CA PHE A 147 23.86 4.71 -29.91
C PHE A 147 24.38 3.57 -30.79
N HIS A 148 23.70 2.43 -30.81
CA HIS A 148 24.05 1.29 -31.65
C HIS A 148 23.98 1.64 -33.15
N ASP A 149 22.97 2.40 -33.57
CA ASP A 149 22.83 2.88 -34.95
C ASP A 149 23.91 3.90 -35.33
N SER A 150 24.33 4.75 -34.38
CA SER A 150 25.42 5.73 -34.57
C SER A 150 26.82 5.11 -34.61
N THR A 151 26.98 3.83 -34.23
CA THR A 151 28.27 3.11 -34.25
C THR A 151 28.44 2.16 -35.43
N LYS A 152 27.44 2.07 -36.31
CA LYS A 152 27.52 1.38 -37.61
C LYS A 152 27.75 2.38 -38.73
#